data_AF-A0ABD0RAY0-F1
#
_entry.id   AF-A0ABD0RAY0-F1
#
_cell.length_a   1.000
_cell.length_b   1.000
_cell.length_c   1.000
_cell.angle_alpha   90.00
_cell.angle_beta   90.00
_cell.angle_gamma   90.00
#
_symmetry.space_group_name_H-M   'P 1'
#
loop_
_entity.id
_entity.type
_entity.pdbx_description
1 polymer ?
#
loop_
_entity_poly.entity_id
_entity_poly.type
_entity_poly.pdbx_seq_one_letter_code
_entity_poly.pdbx_strand_id
1 'polypeptide(L)' 'RCAGRVEVLLRGQWGTVCDDDWDLVDAAVVCRELDCGEPVDALGNAHFGQGSGPIWISAYCFGSESTLKNCG' A
#
# COMPACT_ATOMS: atom_id res chain seq x y z
N ARG A 1 -4.15 12.44 -10.07
CA ARG A 1 -3.68 12.74 -8.69
C ARG A 1 -3.53 11.40 -7.99
N CYS A 2 -2.30 11.00 -7.68
CA CYS A 2 -1.95 9.66 -7.20
C CYS A 2 -1.24 9.74 -5.85
N ALA A 3 -1.99 10.11 -4.81
CA ALA A 3 -1.46 10.22 -3.45
C ALA A 3 -2.60 10.05 -2.45
N GLY A 4 -2.36 9.25 -1.41
CA GLY A 4 -3.33 8.98 -0.35
C GLY A 4 -2.90 7.81 0.53
N ARG A 5 -3.74 7.50 1.52
CA ARG A 5 -3.60 6.28 2.32
C ARG A 5 -3.93 5.07 1.44
N VAL A 6 -3.09 4.04 1.53
CA VAL A 6 -3.33 2.76 0.86
C VAL A 6 -4.26 1.92 1.73
N GLU A 7 -5.34 1.43 1.13
CA GLU A 7 -6.28 0.50 1.75
C GLU A 7 -6.48 -0.69 0.80
N VAL A 8 -6.69 -1.88 1.37
CA VAL A 8 -6.92 -3.10 0.59
C VAL A 8 -8.28 -3.69 0.91
N LEU A 9 -9.00 -4.13 -0.14
CA LEU A 9 -10.25 -4.85 0.00
C LEU A 9 -9.98 -6.36 0.07
N LEU A 10 -10.19 -6.95 1.24
CA LEU A 10 -10.09 -8.39 1.48
C LEU A 10 -11.37 -8.87 2.17
N ARG A 11 -11.89 -10.02 1.71
CA ARG A 11 -13.10 -10.65 2.27
C ARG A 11 -14.31 -9.70 2.39
N GLY A 12 -14.44 -8.76 1.46
CA GLY A 12 -15.54 -7.79 1.43
C GLY A 12 -15.42 -6.61 2.40
N GLN A 13 -14.28 -6.46 3.10
CA GLN A 13 -14.03 -5.35 4.01
C GLN A 13 -12.73 -4.62 3.65
N TRP A 14 -12.79 -3.29 3.63
CA TRP A 14 -11.59 -2.45 3.52
C TRP A 14 -10.80 -2.47 4.82
N GLY A 15 -9.49 -2.53 4.71
CA GLY A 15 -8.58 -2.41 5.84
C GLY A 15 -7.27 -1.77 5.43
N THR A 16 -6.44 -1.48 6.43
CA THR A 16 -5.20 -0.72 6.28
C THR A 16 -4.01 -1.63 6.00
N VAL A 17 -2.92 -1.02 5.56
CA VAL A 17 -1.59 -1.64 5.40
C VAL A 17 -0.73 -1.22 6.60
N CYS A 18 0.05 -2.15 7.15
CA CYS A 18 1.03 -1.84 8.20
C CYS A 18 2.19 -1.03 7.60
N ASP A 19 2.69 -0.03 8.32
CA ASP A 19 3.76 0.87 7.86
C ASP A 19 5.16 0.51 8.39
N ASP A 20 5.29 -0.54 9.22
CA ASP A 20 6.56 -0.94 9.83
C ASP A 20 7.70 -1.18 8.82
N ASP A 21 7.40 -1.76 7.65
CA ASP A 21 8.35 -2.04 6.57
C ASP A 21 7.99 -1.34 5.25
N TRP A 22 7.05 -0.37 5.30
CA TRP A 22 6.54 0.28 4.09
C TRP A 22 7.60 1.14 3.40
N ASP A 23 7.95 0.79 2.16
CA ASP A 23 9.00 1.46 1.41
C ASP A 23 8.61 1.87 -0.03
N LEU A 24 9.59 2.37 -0.78
CA LEU A 24 9.39 2.78 -2.18
C LEU A 24 9.12 1.60 -3.12
N VAL A 25 9.58 0.40 -2.79
CA VAL A 25 9.31 -0.81 -3.58
C VAL A 25 7.84 -1.21 -3.43
N ASP A 26 7.30 -1.15 -2.22
CA ASP A 26 5.87 -1.36 -1.96
C ASP A 26 5.01 -0.31 -2.66
N ALA A 27 5.41 0.96 -2.53
CA ALA A 27 4.73 2.07 -3.18
C ALA A 27 4.75 1.93 -4.71
N ALA A 28 5.82 1.39 -5.29
CA ALA A 28 5.92 1.15 -6.73
C ALA A 28 4.95 0.08 -7.21
N VAL A 29 4.76 -1.00 -6.43
CA VAL A 29 3.73 -2.00 -6.73
C VAL A 29 2.34 -1.36 -6.73
N VAL A 30 2.01 -0.52 -5.75
CA VAL A 30 0.71 0.17 -5.69
C VAL A 30 0.52 1.17 -6.82
N CYS A 31 1.52 2.02 -7.09
CA CYS A 31 1.41 3.01 -8.15
C CYS A 31 1.29 2.34 -9.52
N ARG A 32 1.96 1.20 -9.75
CA ARG A 32 1.77 0.39 -10.96
C ARG A 32 0.38 -0.24 -11.02
N GLU A 33 -0.10 -0.82 -9.91
CA GLU A 33 -1.44 -1.43 -9.83
C GLU A 33 -2.56 -0.42 -10.14
N LEU A 34 -2.38 0.84 -9.76
CA LEU A 34 -3.34 1.93 -9.96
C LEU A 34 -3.09 2.79 -11.21
N ASP A 35 -2.15 2.42 -12.07
CA ASP A 35 -1.75 3.17 -13.28
C ASP A 35 -1.35 4.64 -13.00
N CYS A 36 -0.54 4.80 -11.95
CA CYS A 36 -0.08 6.09 -11.41
C CYS A 36 1.38 6.41 -11.74
N GLY A 37 2.10 5.51 -12.42
CA GLY A 37 3.52 5.66 -12.74
C GLY A 37 4.45 5.27 -11.58
N GLU A 38 5.65 5.87 -11.54
CA GLU A 38 6.62 5.63 -10.47
C GLU A 38 6.28 6.44 -9.21
N PRO A 39 6.46 5.88 -8.00
CA PRO A 39 6.22 6.59 -6.76
C PRO A 39 7.28 7.67 -6.55
N VAL A 40 6.87 8.79 -5.95
CA VAL A 40 7.80 9.86 -5.54
C VAL A 40 8.26 9.66 -4.10
N ASP A 41 7.34 9.21 -3.23
CA ASP A 41 7.57 9.02 -1.80
C ASP A 41 6.80 7.80 -1.28
N ALA A 42 7.31 7.21 -0.20
CA ALA A 42 6.63 6.19 0.59
C ALA A 42 6.37 6.73 2.01
N LEU A 43 5.16 7.25 2.23
CA LEU A 43 4.81 7.96 3.48
C LEU A 43 4.11 7.02 4.47
N GLY A 44 4.76 6.78 5.62
CA GLY A 44 4.20 6.05 6.76
C GLY A 44 3.55 6.95 7.83
N ASN A 45 3.44 6.43 9.05
CA ASN A 45 2.93 7.11 10.25
C ASN A 45 1.58 7.79 10.06
N ALA A 46 0.70 7.16 9.27
CA ALA A 46 -0.62 7.69 8.93
C ALA A 46 -0.60 9.16 8.43
N HIS A 47 0.39 9.54 7.61
CA HIS A 47 0.53 10.91 7.07
C HIS A 47 -0.75 11.45 6.40
N PHE A 48 -1.51 10.58 5.71
CA PHE A 48 -2.81 10.91 5.10
C PHE A 48 -4.02 10.69 6.03
N GLY A 49 -3.79 10.60 7.34
CA GLY A 49 -4.76 10.28 8.37
C GLY A 49 -4.87 8.78 8.64
N GLN A 50 -5.16 8.43 9.89
CA GLN A 50 -5.31 7.04 10.34
C GLN A 50 -6.54 6.40 9.69
N GLY A 51 -6.38 5.17 9.20
CA GLY A 51 -7.50 4.38 8.70
C GLY A 51 -8.33 3.77 9.84
N SER A 52 -9.42 3.11 9.48
CA SER A 52 -10.29 2.39 10.41
C SER A 52 -10.51 0.97 9.92
N GLY A 53 -10.73 0.04 10.86
CA GLY A 53 -10.92 -1.38 10.53
C GLY A 53 -9.63 -2.18 10.74
N PRO A 54 -9.55 -3.40 10.17
CA PRO A 54 -8.42 -4.29 10.39
C PRO A 54 -7.17 -3.80 9.63
N ILE A 55 -6.00 -4.14 10.17
CA ILE A 55 -4.75 -4.16 9.40
C ILE A 55 -4.75 -5.49 8.64
N TRP A 56 -4.79 -5.43 7.31
CA TRP A 56 -4.95 -6.62 6.47
C TRP A 56 -3.63 -7.27 6.10
N ILE A 57 -2.63 -6.45 5.77
CA ILE A 57 -1.34 -6.89 5.25
C ILE A 57 -0.24 -6.00 5.82
N SER A 58 0.91 -6.61 6.08
CA SER A 58 2.19 -5.90 6.15
C SER A 58 2.81 -6.00 4.75
N ALA A 59 3.08 -4.87 4.12
CA ALA A 59 3.69 -4.88 2.79
C ALA A 59 5.18 -5.21 2.92
N TYR A 60 5.62 -6.19 2.15
CA TYR A 60 7.02 -6.54 1.97
C TYR A 60 7.18 -7.06 0.53
N CYS A 61 7.28 -6.14 -0.42
CA CYS A 61 7.32 -6.44 -1.84
C CYS A 61 8.76 -6.59 -2.36
N PHE A 62 8.96 -7.45 -3.36
CA PHE A 62 10.18 -7.49 -4.17
C PHE A 62 10.13 -6.52 -5.37
N GLY A 63 8.98 -5.93 -5.66
CA GLY A 63 8.75 -4.95 -6.73
C GLY A 63 8.28 -5.55 -8.04
N SER A 64 8.23 -6.88 -8.14
CA SER A 64 7.79 -7.62 -9.34
C SER A 64 6.31 -8.03 -9.29
N GLU A 65 5.68 -7.86 -8.14
CA GLU A 65 4.31 -8.25 -7.85
C GLU A 65 3.31 -7.44 -8.67
N SER A 66 2.30 -8.10 -9.22
CA SER A 66 1.24 -7.41 -9.97
C SER A 66 0.31 -6.59 -9.09
N THR A 67 0.15 -6.97 -7.83
CA THR A 67 -0.74 -6.29 -6.86
C THR A 67 -0.12 -6.34 -5.47
N LEU A 68 -0.43 -5.36 -4.63
CA LEU A 68 0.08 -5.30 -3.25
C LEU A 68 -0.28 -6.55 -2.42
N LYS A 69 -1.39 -7.21 -2.73
CA LYS A 69 -1.84 -8.44 -2.06
C LYS A 69 -0.93 -9.65 -2.29
N ASN A 70 -0.02 -9.59 -3.24
CA ASN A 70 0.88 -10.69 -3.61
C ASN A 70 2.27 -10.54 -2.99
N CYS A 71 2.53 -9.48 -2.22
CA CYS A 71 3.79 -9.27 -1.52
C CYS A 71 3.86 -10.16 -0.27
N GLY A 72 5.04 -10.71 0.04
CA GLY A 72 5.27 -11.62 1.16
C GLY A 72 6.58 -12.40 1.11
#